data_AF-A0A2T2WQ64-F1
#
_entry.id   AF-A0A2T2WQ64-F1
#
_cell.length_a   1.000
_cell.length_b   1.000
_cell.length_c   1.000
_cell.angle_alpha   90.00
_cell.angle_beta   90.00
_cell.angle_gamma   90.00
#
_symmetry.space_group_name_H-M   'P 1'
#
loop_
_entity.id
_entity.type
_entity.pdbx_description
1 polymer ?
#
loop_
_entity_poly.entity_id
_entity_poly.type
_entity_poly.pdbx_seq_one_letter_code
_entity_poly.pdbx_strand_id
1 'polypeptide(L)'
;MGFGPSTGDPQSGVKAVIDLIDLLYPERSTPSLKRWLEAICEPLLTAHAPLAFDTIARFLSQQDFRQYILAQPGIAGHWQTLWYAYEGSIDPEKLDPDLAWLIHDRLTVLEESARDMDHPPS
;
A
#
# COMPACT_ATOMS: atom_id res chain seq x y z
N MET A 1 -17.42 -15.54 -14.93
CA MET A 1 -16.60 -16.22 -13.92
C MET A 1 -15.59 -15.19 -13.43
N GLY A 2 -15.82 -14.59 -12.27
CA GLY A 2 -14.98 -13.51 -11.74
C GLY A 2 -13.78 -14.09 -10.99
N PHE A 3 -12.57 -13.84 -11.50
CA PHE A 3 -11.34 -14.03 -10.75
C PHE A 3 -11.08 -12.75 -9.96
N GLY A 4 -11.71 -12.66 -8.80
CA GLY A 4 -11.47 -11.61 -7.82
C GLY A 4 -11.86 -12.16 -6.46
N PRO A 5 -11.04 -12.00 -5.42
CA PRO A 5 -11.41 -12.44 -4.09
C PRO A 5 -12.75 -11.80 -3.69
N SER A 6 -13.75 -12.62 -3.36
CA SER A 6 -14.98 -12.21 -2.69
C SER A 6 -14.67 -11.83 -1.24
N THR A 7 -13.72 -10.92 -0.99
CA THR A 7 -13.13 -10.77 0.34
C THR A 7 -13.78 -9.64 1.11
N GLY A 8 -14.73 -10.00 1.96
CA GLY A 8 -15.06 -9.21 3.14
C GLY A 8 -14.01 -9.32 4.26
N ASP A 9 -12.93 -10.10 4.05
CA ASP A 9 -11.85 -10.30 5.02
C ASP A 9 -10.55 -9.58 4.57
N PRO A 10 -10.12 -8.51 5.27
CA PRO A 10 -8.89 -7.78 5.00
C PRO A 10 -7.64 -8.66 4.96
N GLN A 11 -7.55 -9.69 5.80
CA GLN A 11 -6.37 -10.56 5.91
C GLN A 11 -6.11 -11.34 4.63
N SER A 12 -7.17 -11.86 4.01
CA SER A 12 -7.09 -12.51 2.71
C SER A 12 -6.57 -11.56 1.61
N GLY A 13 -6.94 -10.28 1.67
CA GLY A 13 -6.44 -9.24 0.74
C GLY A 13 -4.97 -8.91 0.96
N VAL A 14 -4.53 -8.76 2.22
CA VAL A 14 -3.11 -8.57 2.56
C VAL A 14 -2.27 -9.73 2.06
N LYS A 15 -2.73 -10.97 2.30
CA LYS A 15 -2.05 -12.17 1.82
C LYS A 15 -1.89 -12.16 0.30
N ALA A 16 -2.94 -11.78 -0.44
CA ALA A 16 -2.87 -11.70 -1.90
C ALA A 16 -1.83 -10.68 -2.38
N VAL A 17 -1.67 -9.54 -1.70
CA VAL A 17 -0.59 -8.58 -2.00
C VAL A 17 0.78 -9.18 -1.76
N ILE A 18 0.99 -9.80 -0.60
CA ILE A 18 2.29 -10.39 -0.25
C ILE A 18 2.65 -11.49 -1.25
N ASP A 19 1.71 -12.39 -1.57
CA ASP A 19 1.91 -13.47 -2.54
C ASP A 19 2.23 -12.92 -3.94
N LEU A 20 1.62 -11.81 -4.35
CA LEU A 20 1.92 -11.15 -5.62
C LEU A 20 3.33 -10.55 -5.64
N ILE A 21 3.76 -9.89 -4.55
CA ILE A 21 5.12 -9.35 -4.44
C ILE A 21 6.16 -10.48 -4.42
N ASP A 22 5.88 -11.58 -3.72
CA ASP A 22 6.71 -12.79 -3.74
C ASP A 22 6.89 -13.35 -5.15
N LEU A 23 5.84 -13.32 -5.96
CA LEU A 23 5.86 -13.82 -7.34
C LEU A 23 6.60 -12.88 -8.29
N LEU A 24 6.30 -11.57 -8.22
CA LEU A 24 6.79 -10.58 -9.19
C LEU A 24 8.21 -10.10 -8.87
N TYR A 25 8.57 -10.04 -7.59
CA TYR A 25 9.80 -9.42 -7.11
C TYR A 25 10.49 -10.27 -6.01
N PRO A 26 10.80 -11.55 -6.28
CA PRO A 26 11.34 -12.45 -5.27
C PRO A 26 12.61 -11.92 -4.60
N GLU A 27 13.49 -11.25 -5.37
CA GLU A 27 14.76 -10.67 -4.86
C GLU A 27 14.57 -9.49 -3.90
N ARG A 28 13.38 -8.87 -3.89
CA ARG A 28 13.04 -7.71 -3.05
C ARG A 28 11.99 -8.04 -2.01
N SER A 29 11.47 -9.26 -2.00
CA SER A 29 10.41 -9.70 -1.10
C SER A 29 10.95 -10.03 0.29
N THR A 30 11.57 -9.04 0.92
CA THR A 30 12.21 -9.18 2.23
C THR A 30 11.15 -9.29 3.34
N PRO A 31 11.45 -9.92 4.48
CA PRO A 31 10.54 -9.95 5.62
C PRO A 31 10.16 -8.55 6.13
N SER A 32 11.06 -7.57 5.99
CA SER A 32 10.83 -6.18 6.35
C SER A 32 9.79 -5.53 5.43
N LEU A 33 9.96 -5.65 4.11
CA LEU A 33 8.98 -5.19 3.12
C LEU A 33 7.58 -5.76 3.41
N LYS A 34 7.48 -7.08 3.61
CA LYS A 34 6.20 -7.76 3.87
C LYS A 34 5.50 -7.19 5.10
N ARG A 35 6.25 -6.93 6.17
CA ARG A 35 5.73 -6.35 7.40
C ARG A 35 5.17 -4.94 7.19
N TRP A 36 5.85 -4.12 6.40
CA TRP A 36 5.35 -2.79 6.07
C TRP A 36 4.15 -2.83 5.13
N LEU A 37 4.14 -3.74 4.15
CA LEU A 37 2.97 -3.97 3.31
C LEU A 37 1.77 -4.40 4.15
N GLU A 38 1.94 -5.31 5.11
CA GLU A 38 0.89 -5.68 6.06
C GLU A 38 0.40 -4.47 6.89
N ALA A 39 1.34 -3.72 7.48
CA ALA A 39 1.04 -2.54 8.31
C ALA A 39 0.32 -1.40 7.56
N ILE A 40 0.42 -1.36 6.23
CA ILE A 40 -0.25 -0.38 5.36
C ILE A 40 -1.55 -0.96 4.77
N CYS A 41 -1.48 -2.16 4.20
CA CYS A 41 -2.59 -2.75 3.45
C CYS A 41 -3.73 -3.19 4.37
N GLU A 42 -3.43 -3.72 5.56
CA GLU A 42 -4.47 -4.18 6.48
C GLU A 42 -5.37 -3.02 6.95
N PRO A 43 -4.83 -1.87 7.42
CA PRO A 43 -5.68 -0.73 7.75
C PRO A 43 -6.50 -0.21 6.58
N LEU A 44 -5.89 -0.11 5.39
CA LEU A 44 -6.57 0.38 4.19
C LEU A 44 -7.75 -0.53 3.80
N LEU A 45 -7.52 -1.84 3.76
CA LEU A 45 -8.54 -2.82 3.41
C LEU A 45 -9.67 -2.89 4.46
N THR A 46 -9.31 -2.82 5.74
CA THR A 46 -10.27 -2.79 6.86
C THR A 46 -11.14 -1.54 6.80
N ALA A 47 -10.56 -0.40 6.42
CA ALA A 47 -11.27 0.86 6.19
C ALA A 47 -12.05 0.91 4.86
N HIS A 48 -12.07 -0.19 4.09
CA HIS A 48 -12.64 -0.25 2.74
C HIS A 48 -12.06 0.80 1.77
N ALA A 49 -10.83 1.26 2.02
CA ALA A 49 -10.10 2.11 1.10
C ALA A 49 -9.58 1.28 -0.08
N PRO A 50 -9.51 1.87 -1.30
CA PRO A 50 -8.97 1.18 -2.46
C PRO A 50 -7.48 0.85 -2.25
N LEU A 51 -7.10 -0.38 -2.60
CA LEU A 51 -5.72 -0.82 -2.50
C LEU A 51 -4.96 -0.48 -3.78
N ALA A 52 -4.57 0.78 -3.90
CA ALA A 52 -3.83 1.31 -5.03
C ALA A 52 -2.58 2.09 -4.57
N PHE A 53 -1.56 2.21 -5.43
CA PHE A 53 -0.27 2.81 -5.07
C PHE A 53 -0.39 4.29 -4.70
N ASP A 54 -1.32 5.02 -5.31
CA ASP A 54 -1.68 6.39 -4.95
C ASP A 54 -2.26 6.49 -3.54
N THR A 55 -3.09 5.52 -3.15
CA THR A 55 -3.71 5.44 -1.82
C THR A 55 -2.68 5.08 -0.76
N ILE A 56 -1.75 4.17 -1.08
CA ILE A 56 -0.59 3.84 -0.24
C ILE A 56 0.30 5.08 -0.05
N ALA A 57 0.63 5.78 -1.14
CA ALA A 57 1.42 7.00 -1.08
C ALA A 57 0.73 8.08 -0.23
N ARG A 58 -0.59 8.27 -0.43
CA ARG A 58 -1.41 9.18 0.36
C ARG A 58 -1.41 8.82 1.85
N PHE A 59 -1.52 7.54 2.19
CA PHE A 59 -1.46 7.05 3.56
C PHE A 59 -0.13 7.38 4.25
N LEU A 60 0.98 7.32 3.51
CA LEU A 60 2.30 7.68 4.04
C LEU A 60 2.49 9.20 4.12
N SER A 61 2.11 9.95 3.09
CA SER A 61 2.39 11.39 3.00
C SER A 61 1.40 12.29 3.74
N GLN A 62 0.14 11.88 3.88
CA GLN A 62 -0.92 12.70 4.47
C GLN A 62 -1.34 12.16 5.84
N GLN A 63 -0.88 12.82 6.90
CA GLN A 63 -1.19 12.44 8.28
C GLN A 63 -2.70 12.40 8.55
N ASP A 64 -3.47 13.39 8.09
CA ASP A 64 -4.92 13.44 8.31
C ASP A 64 -5.64 12.24 7.69
N PHE A 65 -5.22 11.83 6.49
CA PHE A 65 -5.75 10.65 5.82
C PHE A 65 -5.37 9.37 6.57
N ARG A 66 -4.11 9.25 7.01
CA ARG A 66 -3.67 8.12 7.85
C ARG A 66 -4.49 8.02 9.14
N GLN A 67 -4.69 9.12 9.84
CA GLN A 67 -5.50 9.16 11.06
C GLN A 67 -6.96 8.82 10.78
N TYR A 68 -7.53 9.31 9.68
CA TYR A 68 -8.88 8.95 9.25
C TYR A 68 -9.05 7.44 9.02
N ILE A 69 -8.07 6.79 8.38
CA ILE A 69 -8.07 5.33 8.16
C ILE A 69 -7.96 4.59 9.50
N LEU A 70 -7.02 4.99 10.36
CA LEU A 70 -6.75 4.32 11.63
C LEU A 70 -7.89 4.48 12.65
N ALA A 71 -8.74 5.50 12.48
CA ALA A 71 -9.93 5.73 13.30
C ALA A 71 -11.15 4.88 12.87
N GLN A 72 -11.09 4.15 11.75
CA GLN A 72 -12.19 3.30 11.30
C GLN A 72 -12.44 2.13 12.26
N PRO A 73 -13.69 1.67 12.41
CA PRO A 73 -14.01 0.51 13.23
C PRO A 73 -13.34 -0.77 12.69
N GLY A 74 -12.86 -1.63 13.58
CA GLY A 74 -12.26 -2.92 13.22
C GLY A 74 -10.75 -2.90 13.00
N ILE A 75 -10.11 -1.72 12.96
CA ILE A 75 -8.65 -1.60 12.89
C ILE A 75 -8.03 -2.18 14.17
N ALA A 76 -7.08 -3.10 14.01
CA ALA A 76 -6.40 -3.70 15.14
C ALA A 76 -5.58 -2.65 15.90
N GLY A 77 -5.67 -2.68 17.24
CA GLY A 77 -5.05 -1.65 18.10
C GLY A 77 -3.53 -1.54 17.95
N HIS A 78 -2.84 -2.61 17.55
CA HIS A 78 -1.40 -2.56 17.32
C HIS A 78 -1.01 -1.69 16.12
N TRP A 79 -1.88 -1.54 15.10
CA TRP A 79 -1.64 -0.60 14.01
C TRP A 79 -1.79 0.85 14.45
N GLN A 80 -2.79 1.15 15.29
CA GLN A 80 -2.94 2.47 15.88
C GLN A 80 -1.69 2.86 16.67
N THR A 81 -1.18 1.93 17.50
CA THR A 81 0.05 2.15 18.27
C THR A 81 1.29 2.30 17.38
N LEU A 82 1.44 1.47 16.34
CA LEU A 82 2.57 1.55 15.42
C LEU A 82 2.64 2.93 14.76
N TRP A 83 1.54 3.37 14.18
CA TRP A 83 1.49 4.62 13.41
C TRP A 83 1.46 5.87 14.29
N TYR A 84 1.16 5.76 15.59
CA TYR A 84 1.24 6.87 16.54
C TYR A 84 2.66 7.45 16.65
N ALA A 85 3.69 6.62 16.44
CA ALA A 85 5.09 7.07 16.47
C ALA A 85 5.51 7.89 15.24
N TYR A 86 4.66 7.98 14.21
CA TYR A 86 4.99 8.62 12.93
C TYR A 86 4.08 9.84 12.69
N GLU A 87 4.57 11.01 13.08
CA GLU A 87 3.93 12.30 12.83
C GLU A 87 4.29 12.86 11.44
N GLY A 88 3.35 13.56 10.80
CA GLY A 88 3.54 14.21 9.52
C GLY A 88 3.66 13.27 8.31
N SER A 89 4.33 13.76 7.27
CA SER A 89 4.61 12.99 6.05
C SER A 89 5.74 12.00 6.31
N ILE A 90 5.51 10.74 5.95
CA ILE A 90 6.48 9.66 6.10
C ILE A 90 7.18 9.44 4.76
N ASP A 91 8.50 9.47 4.80
CA ASP A 91 9.35 9.07 3.70
C ASP A 91 9.46 7.53 3.64
N PRO A 92 8.98 6.86 2.57
CA PRO A 92 9.04 5.42 2.44
C PRO A 92 10.45 4.85 2.57
N GLU A 93 11.49 5.58 2.14
CA GLU A 93 12.89 5.11 2.23
C GLU A 93 13.34 4.90 3.68
N LYS A 94 12.74 5.63 4.63
CA LYS A 94 13.02 5.49 6.06
C LYS A 94 12.33 4.28 6.68
N LEU A 95 11.29 3.75 6.03
CA LEU A 95 10.61 2.55 6.48
C LEU A 95 11.35 1.31 5.97
N ASP A 96 11.55 1.25 4.66
CA ASP A 96 12.25 0.17 3.97
C ASP A 96 12.61 0.57 2.52
N PRO A 97 13.85 0.33 2.06
CA PRO A 97 14.27 0.72 0.72
C PRO A 97 13.56 -0.07 -0.41
N ASP A 98 13.19 -1.33 -0.17
CA ASP A 98 12.44 -2.11 -1.15
C ASP A 98 10.97 -1.66 -1.22
N LEU A 99 10.41 -1.17 -0.11
CA LEU A 99 9.08 -0.53 -0.10
C LEU A 99 9.09 0.76 -0.91
N ALA A 100 10.10 1.62 -0.68
CA ALA A 100 10.25 2.86 -1.43
C ALA A 100 10.41 2.58 -2.92
N TRP A 101 11.26 1.62 -3.28
CA TRP A 101 11.41 1.18 -4.65
C TRP A 101 10.08 0.71 -5.27
N LEU A 102 9.33 -0.13 -4.56
CA LEU A 102 8.04 -0.64 -5.06
C LEU A 102 7.03 0.48 -5.32
N ILE A 103 6.92 1.44 -4.41
CA ILE A 103 6.01 2.59 -4.55
C ILE A 103 6.46 3.47 -5.71
N HIS A 104 7.74 3.81 -5.80
CA HIS A 104 8.27 4.67 -6.86
C HIS A 104 8.20 4.03 -8.24
N ASP A 105 8.58 2.76 -8.37
CA ASP A 105 8.51 2.00 -9.63
C ASP A 105 7.08 2.03 -10.19
N ARG A 106 6.09 1.77 -9.34
CA ARG A 106 4.70 1.67 -9.76
C ARG A 106 4.03 3.02 -10.00
N LEU A 107 4.34 4.04 -9.19
CA LEU A 107 3.86 5.40 -9.47
C LEU A 107 4.45 5.95 -10.77
N THR A 108 5.73 5.73 -11.04
CA THR A 108 6.39 6.18 -12.28
C THR A 108 5.74 5.52 -13.50
N VAL A 109 5.51 4.21 -13.46
CA VAL A 109 4.81 3.49 -14.55
C VAL A 109 3.40 4.03 -14.78
N LEU A 110 2.67 4.38 -13.72
CA LEU A 110 1.33 4.96 -13.83
C LEU A 110 1.37 6.36 -14.48
N GLU A 111 2.34 7.19 -14.12
CA GLU A 111 2.54 8.52 -14.70
C GLU A 111 2.96 8.47 -16.17
N GLU A 112 3.86 7.56 -16.54
CA GLU A 112 4.28 7.34 -17.92
C GLU A 112 3.11 6.84 -18.78
N SER A 113 2.35 5.87 -18.27
CA SER A 113 1.17 5.32 -18.98
C SER A 113 0.08 6.38 -19.21
N ALA A 114 -0.11 7.32 -18.28
CA ALA A 114 -1.06 8.41 -18.44
C ALA A 114 -0.62 9.38 -19.55
N ARG A 115 0.69 9.68 -19.63
CA ARG A 115 1.25 10.57 -20.66
C ARG A 115 1.18 9.96 -22.07
N ASP A 116 1.39 8.65 -22.21
CA ASP A 116 1.30 7.96 -23.50
C ASP A 116 -0.12 7.93 -24.08
N MET A 117 -1.16 7.96 -23.23
CA MET A 117 -2.55 8.07 -23.70
C MET A 117 -2.93 9.49 -24.14
N ASP A 118 -2.33 10.52 -23.54
CA ASP A 118 -2.53 11.92 -23.93
C ASP A 118 -1.77 12.30 -25.22
N HIS A 119 -0.77 11.50 -25.61
CA HIS A 119 0.01 11.67 -26.85
C HIS A 119 0.11 10.35 -27.63
N PRO A 120 -0.93 9.95 -28.40
CA PRO A 120 -0.83 8.77 -29.23
C PRO A 120 0.29 8.95 -30.29
N PRO A 121 1.08 7.89 -30.58
CA PRO A 121 2.06 7.95 -31.64
C PRO A 121 1.38 8.27 -32.97
N SER A 122 1.92 9.26 -33.68
CA SER A 122 1.43 9.75 -34.98
C SER A 122 1.59 8.72 -36.10
#